data_AF-A0AAD9Z952-F1
#
_entry.id   AF-A0AAD9Z952-F1
#
_cell.length_a   1.000
_cell.length_b   1.000
_cell.length_c   1.000
_cell.angle_alpha   90.00
_cell.angle_beta   90.00
_cell.angle_gamma   90.00
#
_symmetry.space_group_name_H-M   'P 1'
#
loop_
_entity.id
_entity.type
_entity.pdbx_description
1 polymer ?
#
loop_
_entity_poly.entity_id
_entity_poly.type
_entity_poly.pdbx_seq_one_letter_code
_entity_poly.pdbx_strand_id
1 'polypeptide(L)'
;MGSLFYDDHSAAKETWARLLAEVMTLYRKGTIQPVEPIETFDVSQLPHALRRLAAEERMGKVAISFENPISILQVHPPKYHVSLDAQKTYVLVGCLGGLGRSISKWMMARGARKFRFLGRSGLDK
;
A
#
# COMPACT_ATOMS: atom_id res chain seq x y z
N MET A 1 -1.76 2.59 0.71
CA MET A 1 -2.54 1.34 0.74
C MET A 1 -2.07 0.35 1.83
N GLY A 2 -1.34 0.79 2.87
CA GLY A 2 -0.82 -0.09 3.94
C GLY A 2 -1.50 0.11 5.31
N SER A 3 -2.40 1.08 5.45
CA SER A 3 -3.12 1.35 6.71
C SER A 3 -4.44 0.58 6.82
N LEU A 4 -4.89 -0.10 5.77
CA LEU A 4 -6.18 -0.81 5.78
C LEU A 4 -6.13 -2.14 6.56
N PHE A 5 -4.94 -2.67 6.79
CA PHE A 5 -4.73 -4.02 7.36
C PHE A 5 -3.97 -4.03 8.69
N TYR A 6 -3.56 -2.88 9.22
CA TYR A 6 -2.68 -2.81 10.41
C TYR A 6 -3.28 -2.07 11.63
N ASP A 7 -4.50 -1.55 11.51
CA ASP A 7 -5.16 -0.89 12.63
C ASP A 7 -6.15 -1.84 13.31
N ASP A 8 -5.88 -2.14 14.58
CA ASP A 8 -6.75 -2.85 15.51
C ASP A 8 -7.95 -1.96 15.89
N HIS A 9 -8.81 -1.68 14.91
CA HIS A 9 -10.08 -0.99 15.10
C HIS A 9 -11.21 -2.01 14.97
N SER A 10 -11.69 -2.51 16.11
CA SER A 10 -12.88 -3.39 16.22
C SER A 10 -14.08 -2.88 15.40
N ALA A 11 -14.28 -1.56 15.36
CA ALA A 11 -15.32 -0.90 14.56
C ALA A 11 -15.13 -1.05 13.04
N ALA A 12 -13.89 -1.06 12.55
CA ALA A 12 -13.61 -1.29 11.13
C ALA A 12 -13.96 -2.73 10.74
N LYS A 13 -13.64 -3.70 11.61
CA LYS A 13 -13.95 -5.12 11.38
C LYS A 13 -15.45 -5.38 11.32
N GLU A 14 -16.22 -4.78 12.21
CA GLU A 14 -17.69 -4.86 12.21
C GLU A 14 -18.30 -4.22 10.95
N THR A 15 -17.78 -3.05 10.55
CA THR A 15 -18.21 -2.37 9.33
C THR A 15 -17.95 -3.22 8.08
N TRP A 16 -16.76 -3.83 7.98
CA TRP A 16 -16.40 -4.75 6.88
C TRP A 16 -17.32 -5.96 6.81
N ALA A 17 -17.58 -6.61 7.96
CA ALA A 17 -18.45 -7.79 8.01
C ALA A 17 -19.88 -7.44 7.56
N ARG A 18 -20.42 -6.31 8.03
CA ARG A 18 -21.74 -5.82 7.62
C ARG A 18 -21.81 -5.52 6.12
N LEU A 19 -20.85 -4.78 5.58
CA LEU A 19 -20.83 -4.42 4.15
C LEU A 19 -20.67 -5.64 3.25
N LEU A 20 -19.84 -6.61 3.63
CA LEU A 20 -19.68 -7.86 2.88
C LEU A 20 -20.99 -8.67 2.88
N ALA A 21 -21.67 -8.79 4.03
CA ALA A 21 -22.95 -9.48 4.11
C ALA A 21 -24.03 -8.82 3.24
N GLU A 22 -24.04 -7.49 3.21
CA GLU A 22 -24.95 -6.70 2.37
C GLU A 22 -24.68 -6.92 0.88
N VAL A 23 -23.42 -6.81 0.44
CA VAL A 23 -23.01 -7.09 -0.95
C VAL A 23 -23.40 -8.51 -1.37
N MET A 24 -23.14 -9.51 -0.52
CA MET A 24 -23.52 -10.90 -0.81
C MET A 24 -25.03 -11.08 -0.91
N THR A 25 -25.81 -10.35 -0.11
CA THR A 25 -27.28 -10.37 -0.18
C THR A 25 -27.78 -9.80 -1.49
N LEU A 26 -27.25 -8.65 -1.91
CA LEU A 26 -27.59 -8.02 -3.19
C LEU A 26 -27.19 -8.90 -4.38
N TYR A 27 -26.04 -9.56 -4.30
CA TYR A 27 -25.56 -10.47 -5.35
C TYR A 27 -26.47 -11.69 -5.49
N ARG A 28 -26.83 -12.35 -4.39
CA ARG A 28 -27.73 -13.52 -4.41
C ARG A 28 -29.14 -13.18 -4.89
N LYS A 29 -29.60 -11.94 -4.66
CA LYS A 29 -30.87 -11.43 -5.17
C LYS A 29 -30.82 -11.04 -6.66
N GLY A 30 -29.64 -11.06 -7.29
CA GLY A 30 -29.44 -10.62 -8.67
C GLY A 30 -29.55 -9.11 -8.88
N THR A 31 -29.62 -8.32 -7.79
CA THR A 31 -29.69 -6.85 -7.84
C THR A 31 -28.39 -6.23 -8.31
N ILE A 32 -27.26 -6.86 -7.97
CA ILE A 32 -25.95 -6.54 -8.54
C ILE A 32 -25.47 -7.72 -9.36
N GLN A 33 -24.83 -7.43 -10.49
CA GLN A 33 -24.29 -8.41 -11.42
C GLN A 33 -22.81 -8.11 -11.67
N PRO A 34 -22.03 -9.10 -12.14
CA PRO A 34 -20.66 -8.85 -12.60
C PRO A 34 -20.61 -7.67 -13.56
N VAL A 35 -19.58 -6.83 -13.44
CA VAL A 35 -19.37 -5.74 -14.39
C VAL A 35 -18.92 -6.33 -15.71
N GLU A 36 -19.65 -6.04 -16.79
CA GLU A 36 -19.28 -6.43 -18.15
C GLU A 36 -19.18 -5.19 -19.05
N PRO A 37 -18.26 -5.17 -20.04
CA PRO A 37 -17.21 -6.17 -20.29
C PRO A 37 -16.03 -6.05 -19.29
N ILE A 38 -15.34 -7.16 -19.04
CA ILE A 38 -14.04 -7.15 -18.35
C ILE A 38 -12.94 -7.31 -19.40
N GLU A 39 -12.23 -6.22 -19.67
CA GLU A 39 -11.09 -6.22 -20.58
C GLU A 39 -9.84 -6.61 -19.80
N THR A 40 -9.33 -7.81 -20.07
CA THR A 40 -8.20 -8.38 -19.33
C THR A 40 -6.91 -8.23 -20.12
N PHE A 41 -5.90 -7.65 -19.48
CA PHE A 41 -4.56 -7.49 -20.02
C PHE A 41 -3.57 -8.37 -19.26
N ASP A 42 -2.59 -8.93 -19.95
CA ASP A 42 -1.46 -9.56 -19.28
C ASP A 42 -0.65 -8.52 -18.49
N VAL A 43 -0.04 -8.92 -17.38
CA VAL A 43 0.82 -8.03 -16.57
C VAL A 43 1.96 -7.40 -17.40
N SER A 44 2.47 -8.06 -18.43
CA SER A 44 3.47 -7.50 -19.37
C SER A 44 2.95 -6.33 -20.20
N GLN A 45 1.63 -6.21 -20.33
CA GLN A 45 0.95 -5.15 -21.07
C GLN A 45 0.44 -4.03 -20.14
N LEU A 46 0.98 -3.91 -18.92
CA LEU A 46 0.58 -2.90 -17.95
C LEU A 46 0.49 -1.47 -18.53
N PRO A 47 1.42 -0.99 -19.39
CA PRO A 47 1.29 0.32 -20.02
C PRO A 47 0.01 0.47 -20.87
N HIS A 48 -0.39 -0.57 -21.59
CA HIS A 48 -1.61 -0.58 -22.40
C HIS A 48 -2.85 -0.59 -21.51
N ALA A 49 -2.87 -1.43 -20.47
CA ALA A 49 -3.96 -1.49 -19.49
C ALA A 49 -4.19 -0.12 -18.81
N LEU A 50 -3.11 0.58 -18.44
CA LEU A 50 -3.20 1.91 -17.82
C LEU A 50 -3.70 2.98 -18.78
N ARG A 51 -3.26 2.97 -20.05
CA ARG A 51 -3.80 3.86 -21.08
C ARG A 51 -5.29 3.61 -21.30
N ARG A 52 -5.69 2.34 -21.33
CA ARG A 52 -7.10 1.95 -21.47
C ARG A 52 -7.94 2.40 -20.27
N LEU A 53 -7.40 2.26 -19.06
CA LEU A 53 -8.04 2.72 -17.83
C LEU A 53 -8.21 4.25 -17.78
N ALA A 54 -7.28 5.00 -18.38
CA ALA A 54 -7.32 6.45 -18.45
C ALA A 54 -8.18 7.02 -19.59
N ALA A 55 -8.58 6.19 -20.56
CA ALA A 55 -9.42 6.63 -21.67
C ALA A 55 -10.83 6.98 -21.18
N GLU A 56 -11.37 8.12 -21.63
CA GLU A 56 -12.71 8.61 -21.26
C GLU A 56 -13.82 7.65 -21.73
N GLU A 57 -13.65 7.03 -22.89
CA GLU A 57 -14.62 6.11 -23.51
C GLU A 57 -14.45 4.65 -23.02
N ARG A 58 -14.08 4.44 -21.74
CA ARG A 58 -14.01 3.07 -21.20
C ARG A 58 -15.38 2.58 -20.75
N MET A 59 -15.84 1.52 -21.42
CA MET A 59 -16.97 0.71 -20.97
C MET A 59 -16.45 -0.48 -20.16
N GLY A 60 -17.07 -0.76 -19.01
CA GLY A 60 -16.73 -1.91 -18.19
C GLY A 60 -15.49 -1.72 -17.30
N LYS A 61 -14.77 -2.81 -17.05
CA LYS A 61 -13.65 -2.85 -16.10
C LYS A 61 -12.39 -3.38 -16.77
N VAL A 62 -11.25 -2.76 -16.46
CA VAL A 62 -9.93 -3.22 -16.88
C VAL A 62 -9.36 -4.13 -15.79
N ALA A 63 -8.97 -5.35 -16.15
CA ALA A 63 -8.32 -6.32 -15.28
C ALA A 63 -6.89 -6.60 -15.75
N ILE A 64 -6.00 -6.88 -14.79
CA ILE A 64 -4.62 -7.28 -15.06
C ILE A 64 -4.46 -8.72 -14.58
N SER A 65 -4.12 -9.62 -15.50
CA SER A 65 -3.89 -11.04 -15.21
C SER A 65 -2.40 -11.31 -14.93
N PHE A 66 -2.17 -12.13 -13.92
CA PHE A 66 -0.87 -12.69 -13.54
C PHE A 66 -0.80 -14.20 -13.79
N GLU A 67 -1.78 -14.76 -14.52
CA GLU A 67 -1.91 -16.20 -14.74
C GLU A 67 -0.87 -16.75 -15.72
N ASN A 68 -0.29 -15.90 -16.55
CA ASN A 68 0.72 -16.28 -17.52
C ASN A 68 2.11 -16.39 -16.86
N PRO A 69 2.68 -17.61 -16.73
CA PRO A 69 3.93 -17.81 -16.00
C PRO A 69 5.18 -17.35 -16.78
N ILE A 70 5.05 -17.11 -18.10
CA ILE A 70 6.17 -16.71 -18.96
C ILE A 70 6.20 -15.20 -19.23
N SER A 71 5.33 -14.42 -18.60
CA SER A 71 5.29 -12.97 -18.79
C SER A 71 6.55 -12.31 -18.26
N ILE A 72 7.27 -11.63 -19.17
CA ILE A 72 8.51 -10.91 -18.84
C ILE A 72 8.16 -9.48 -18.43
N LEU A 73 8.53 -9.11 -17.22
CA LEU A 73 8.32 -7.77 -16.68
C LEU A 73 9.63 -7.01 -16.60
N GLN A 74 9.64 -5.82 -17.20
CA GLN A 74 10.68 -4.84 -16.90
C GLN A 74 10.40 -4.27 -15.51
N VAL A 75 11.16 -4.75 -14.53
CA VAL A 75 11.12 -4.23 -13.18
C VAL A 75 12.23 -3.20 -12.99
N HIS A 76 11.89 -2.12 -12.28
CA HIS A 76 12.89 -1.19 -11.76
C HIS A 76 13.11 -1.52 -10.29
N PRO A 77 14.07 -2.39 -9.95
CA PRO A 77 14.35 -2.67 -8.56
C PRO A 77 14.79 -1.35 -7.88
N PRO A 78 14.35 -1.10 -6.63
CA PRO A 78 14.84 0.05 -5.89
C PRO A 78 16.37 -0.04 -5.79
N LYS A 79 17.07 0.99 -6.29
CA LYS A 79 18.56 1.03 -6.33
C LYS A 79 19.19 0.80 -4.95
N TYR A 80 18.47 1.15 -3.88
CA TYR A 80 18.92 0.98 -2.51
C TYR A 80 17.76 0.48 -1.64
N HIS A 81 17.82 -0.79 -1.26
CA HIS A 81 16.95 -1.34 -0.24
C HIS A 81 17.65 -1.25 1.12
N VAL A 82 17.44 -0.13 1.82
CA VAL A 82 17.96 0.02 3.19
C VAL A 82 17.01 -0.70 4.14
N SER A 83 17.47 -1.80 4.72
CA SER A 83 16.83 -2.46 5.86
C SER A 83 17.67 -2.22 7.11
N LEU A 84 16.98 -1.80 8.17
CA LEU A 84 17.55 -1.49 9.47
C LEU A 84 17.19 -2.61 10.44
N ASP A 85 18.20 -3.13 11.12
CA ASP A 85 18.06 -4.19 12.12
C ASP A 85 17.24 -3.71 13.33
N ALA A 86 16.13 -4.39 13.59
CA ALA A 86 15.26 -4.10 14.72
C ALA A 86 15.96 -4.28 16.09
N GLN A 87 17.04 -5.06 16.15
CA GLN A 87 17.78 -5.32 17.38
C GLN A 87 18.85 -4.27 17.68
N LYS A 88 19.30 -3.50 16.68
CA LYS A 88 20.30 -2.44 16.86
C LYS A 88 19.69 -1.14 17.37
N THR A 89 20.52 -0.32 18.02
CA THR A 89 20.17 1.01 18.49
C THR A 89 20.76 2.07 17.58
N TYR A 90 19.91 3.03 17.17
CA TYR A 90 20.24 4.11 16.26
C TYR A 90 20.37 5.42 17.05
N VAL A 91 21.56 6.00 17.06
CA VAL A 91 21.85 7.27 17.74
C VAL A 91 21.69 8.43 16.76
N LEU A 92 20.85 9.40 17.09
CA LEU A 92 20.54 10.56 16.26
C LEU A 92 20.84 11.86 17.03
N VAL A 93 21.84 12.59 16.58
CA VAL A 93 22.31 13.83 17.23
C VAL A 93 21.66 15.05 16.55
N GLY A 94 21.03 15.93 17.32
CA GLY A 94 20.34 17.13 16.81
C GLY A 94 19.01 16.85 16.11
N CYS A 95 18.50 15.62 16.14
CA CYS A 95 17.35 15.19 15.33
C CYS A 95 15.97 15.35 15.99
N LEU A 96 15.84 16.20 17.01
CA LEU A 96 14.53 16.47 17.64
C LEU A 96 13.69 17.52 16.90
N GLY A 97 14.29 18.19 15.89
CA GLY A 97 13.59 19.09 14.95
C GLY A 97 12.84 18.37 13.83
N GLY A 98 12.17 19.13 12.95
CA GLY A 98 11.28 18.60 11.90
C GLY A 98 11.94 17.57 10.96
N LEU A 99 13.16 17.85 10.50
CA LEU A 99 13.90 16.93 9.62
C LEU A 99 14.22 15.60 10.32
N GLY A 100 14.71 15.67 11.56
CA GLY A 100 15.08 14.48 12.31
C GLY A 100 13.88 13.59 12.63
N ARG A 101 12.70 14.18 12.88
CA ARG A 101 11.43 13.45 13.00
C ARG A 101 11.06 12.73 11.70
N SER A 102 11.22 13.39 10.55
CA SER A 102 10.97 12.78 9.24
C SER A 102 11.91 11.60 8.95
N ILE A 103 13.20 11.77 9.20
CA ILE A 103 14.20 10.71 9.05
C ILE A 103 13.91 9.54 9.99
N SER A 104 13.57 9.81 11.25
CA SER A 104 13.23 8.76 12.23
C SER A 104 12.03 7.93 11.78
N LYS A 105 10.99 8.57 11.22
CA LYS A 105 9.84 7.86 10.61
C LYS A 105 10.27 7.01 9.43
N TRP A 106 11.11 7.55 8.54
CA TRP A 106 11.66 6.81 7.40
C TRP A 106 12.50 5.59 7.82
N MET A 107 13.30 5.73 8.89
CA MET A 107 14.10 4.65 9.48
C MET A 107 13.20 3.58 10.11
N MET A 108 12.15 3.99 10.82
CA MET A 108 11.18 3.08 11.43
C MET A 108 10.47 2.23 10.37
N ALA A 109 10.05 2.85 9.26
CA ALA A 109 9.49 2.14 8.11
C ALA A 109 10.46 1.11 7.49
N ARG A 110 11.77 1.22 7.77
CA ARG A 110 12.83 0.34 7.28
C ARG A 110 13.33 -0.69 8.28
N GLY A 111 12.71 -0.76 9.46
CA GLY A 111 12.98 -1.81 10.45
C GLY A 111 13.67 -1.33 11.73
N ALA A 112 14.11 -0.06 11.80
CA ALA A 112 14.64 0.47 13.05
C ALA A 112 13.55 0.48 14.13
N ARG A 113 13.89 0.00 15.33
CA ARG A 113 12.97 -0.03 16.48
C ARG A 113 13.52 0.67 17.72
N LYS A 114 14.85 0.75 17.88
CA LYS A 114 15.49 1.34 19.05
C LYS A 114 16.20 2.65 18.65
N PHE A 115 15.72 3.78 19.15
CA PHE A 115 16.30 5.10 18.88
C PHE A 115 16.86 5.74 20.15
N ARG A 116 17.95 6.51 20.01
CA ARG A 116 18.53 7.36 21.05
C ARG A 116 18.78 8.75 20.46
N PHE A 117 18.07 9.75 20.96
CA PHE A 117 18.22 11.13 20.50
C PHE A 117 19.15 11.88 21.44
N LEU A 118 20.12 12.59 20.88
CA LEU A 118 21.04 13.45 21.62
C LEU A 118 20.83 14.90 21.18
N GLY A 119 20.59 15.82 22.12
CA GLY A 119 20.35 17.23 21.80
C GLY A 119 20.58 18.12 23.01
N ARG A 120 20.85 19.40 22.76
CA ARG A 120 21.16 20.40 23.81
C ARG A 120 19.95 20.82 24.64
N SER A 121 18.78 20.92 24.01
CA SER A 121 17.56 21.46 24.61
C SER A 121 16.44 20.42 24.74
N GLY A 122 16.74 19.14 24.49
CA GLY A 122 15.75 18.07 24.55
C GLY A 122 14.45 18.40 23.81
N LEU A 123 13.33 18.31 24.52
CA LEU A 123 11.98 18.65 24.05
C LEU A 123 11.54 20.07 24.46
N ASP A 124 12.41 20.88 25.06
CA ASP A 124 12.09 22.23 25.57
C ASP A 124 12.01 23.28 24.45
N LYS A 125 11.27 22.97 23.38
CA LYS A 125 10.92 23.88 22.29
C LYS A 125 9.43 23.87 22.00
#